data_AF-A0A6N8KWY0-F1
#
_entry.id   AF-A0A6N8KWY0-F1
#
_cell.length_a   1.000
_cell.length_b   1.000
_cell.length_c   1.000
_cell.angle_alpha   90.00
_cell.angle_beta   90.00
_cell.angle_gamma   90.00
#
_symmetry.space_group_name_H-M   'P 1'
#
loop_
_entity.id
_entity.type
_entity.pdbx_description
1 polymer ?
#
loop_
_entity_poly.entity_id
_entity_poly.type
_entity_poly.pdbx_seq_one_letter_code
_entity_poly.pdbx_strand_id
1 'polypeptide(L)'
;MNNKLITLCTLITLVIGMSAFNKAYQEDSPTNLKVLPKNISHEDLDKTMKSFNMALGVKCNHCHAPKPNGEKGLDFASDANPNKNIAREMIKMTNKINKKHFKHEYEGVVKNISCNTCHNGKEEPFTIVKQ
;
A
#
# COMPACT_ATOMS: atom_id res chain seq x y z
N MET A 1 8.39 2.16 58.87
CA MET A 1 7.83 1.89 57.52
C MET A 1 8.36 0.54 57.08
N ASN A 2 7.51 -0.47 56.94
CA ASN A 2 7.94 -1.87 56.85
C ASN A 2 8.60 -2.17 55.51
N ASN A 3 9.80 -2.75 55.52
CA ASN A 3 10.61 -3.01 54.32
C ASN A 3 9.86 -3.88 53.30
N LYS A 4 8.95 -4.74 53.78
CA LYS A 4 8.02 -5.56 52.97
C LYS A 4 7.00 -4.72 52.18
N LEU A 5 6.60 -3.56 52.71
CA LEU A 5 5.67 -2.64 52.05
C LEU A 5 6.37 -1.86 50.92
N ILE A 6 7.65 -1.50 51.13
CA ILE A 6 8.47 -0.82 50.11
C ILE A 6 8.77 -1.76 48.94
N THR A 7 9.09 -3.04 49.22
CA THR A 7 9.34 -4.05 48.17
C THR A 7 8.09 -4.43 47.38
N LEU A 8 6.91 -4.40 48.00
CA LEU A 8 5.66 -4.65 47.31
C LEU A 8 5.30 -3.49 46.36
N CYS A 9 5.53 -2.24 46.78
CA CYS A 9 5.29 -1.06 45.95
C CYS A 9 6.25 -0.96 44.75
N THR A 10 7.51 -1.38 44.88
CA THR A 10 8.47 -1.40 43.77
C THR A 10 8.16 -2.48 42.73
N LEU A 11 7.64 -3.64 43.14
CA LEU A 11 7.21 -4.69 42.20
C LEU A 11 5.96 -4.27 41.41
N ILE A 12 4.99 -3.59 42.06
CA ILE A 12 3.76 -3.15 41.40
C ILE A 12 4.03 -2.05 40.35
N THR A 13 4.96 -1.13 40.63
CA THR A 13 5.34 -0.06 39.68
C THR A 13 6.07 -0.59 38.45
N LEU A 14 6.82 -1.68 38.57
CA LEU A 14 7.51 -2.33 37.46
C LEU A 14 6.55 -3.03 36.48
N VAL A 15 5.46 -3.62 36.99
CA VAL A 15 4.44 -4.29 36.16
C VAL A 15 3.57 -3.29 35.39
N ILE A 16 3.26 -2.13 35.99
CA ILE A 16 2.46 -1.09 35.34
C ILE A 16 3.24 -0.36 34.24
N GLY A 17 4.57 -0.25 34.36
CA GLY A 17 5.44 0.36 33.35
C GLY A 17 5.50 -0.40 32.02
N MET A 18 5.31 -1.72 32.02
CA MET A 18 5.35 -2.55 30.79
C MET A 18 4.10 -2.40 29.92
N SER A 19 2.97 -1.95 30.48
CA SER A 19 1.71 -1.74 29.75
C SER A 19 1.77 -0.60 28.73
N ALA A 20 2.72 0.33 28.89
CA ALA A 20 2.83 1.54 28.06
C ALA A 20 3.43 1.29 26.67
N PHE A 21 4.00 0.11 26.41
CA PHE A 21 4.60 -0.22 25.11
C PHE A 21 3.63 -0.89 24.12
N ASN A 22 2.41 -1.26 24.55
CA ASN A 22 1.39 -1.83 23.67
C ASN A 22 0.39 -0.77 23.17
N LYS A 23 0.90 0.38 22.71
CA LYS A 23 0.09 1.21 21.81
C LYS A 23 0.16 0.56 20.43
N ALA A 24 -0.61 -0.50 20.25
CA ALA A 24 -0.94 -0.99 18.92
C ALA A 24 -1.43 0.23 18.14
N TYR A 25 -0.62 0.67 17.18
CA TYR A 25 -0.97 1.75 16.28
C TYR A 25 -2.24 1.24 15.57
N GLN A 26 -3.39 1.75 15.97
CA GLN A 26 -4.65 1.52 15.25
C GLN A 26 -4.52 2.33 13.96
N GLU A 27 -3.77 1.78 13.01
CA GLU A 27 -3.73 2.29 11.66
C GLU A 27 -5.08 1.94 11.04
N ASP A 28 -5.86 2.96 10.69
CA ASP A 28 -7.22 2.76 10.19
C ASP A 28 -7.20 1.85 8.96
N SER A 29 -8.01 0.79 9.00
CA SER A 29 -8.15 -0.14 7.89
C SER A 29 -8.55 0.60 6.60
N PRO A 30 -8.00 0.21 5.44
CA PRO A 30 -8.29 0.87 4.18
C PRO A 30 -9.78 0.74 3.81
N THR A 31 -10.45 1.86 3.54
CA THR A 31 -11.93 1.90 3.41
C THR A 31 -12.46 1.84 1.98
N ASN A 32 -11.64 2.15 0.95
CA ASN A 32 -12.09 2.23 -0.46
C ASN A 32 -11.28 1.33 -1.42
N LEU A 33 -11.07 0.08 -1.02
CA LEU A 33 -10.48 -0.95 -1.88
C LEU A 33 -11.56 -1.55 -2.82
N LYS A 34 -11.44 -1.26 -4.12
CA LYS A 34 -12.36 -1.74 -5.16
C LYS A 34 -11.81 -2.89 -6.02
N VAL A 35 -10.49 -3.06 -6.07
CA VAL A 35 -9.80 -4.04 -6.92
C VAL A 35 -8.86 -4.94 -6.11
N LEU A 36 -8.11 -4.36 -5.18
CA LEU A 36 -7.26 -5.12 -4.25
C LEU A 36 -8.11 -5.87 -3.21
N PRO A 37 -7.60 -6.96 -2.63
CA PRO A 37 -8.30 -7.72 -1.59
C PRO A 37 -8.67 -6.83 -0.40
N LYS A 38 -9.90 -6.96 0.11
CA LYS A 38 -10.36 -6.15 1.25
C LYS A 38 -9.67 -6.54 2.57
N ASN A 39 -9.13 -7.75 2.65
CA ASN A 39 -8.42 -8.32 3.80
C ASN A 39 -6.89 -8.26 3.62
N ILE A 40 -6.38 -7.44 2.69
CA ILE A 40 -4.95 -7.23 2.53
C ILE A 40 -4.34 -6.66 3.83
N SER A 41 -3.14 -7.13 4.20
CA SER A 41 -2.42 -6.55 5.33
C SER A 41 -1.97 -5.13 5.02
N HIS A 42 -1.76 -4.32 6.05
CA HIS A 42 -1.22 -2.96 5.88
C HIS A 42 0.14 -2.98 5.18
N GLU A 43 1.01 -3.91 5.57
CA GLU A 43 2.35 -4.06 4.98
C GLU A 43 2.28 -4.42 3.50
N ASP A 44 1.42 -5.37 3.12
CA ASP A 44 1.27 -5.78 1.72
C ASP A 44 0.63 -4.68 0.87
N LEU A 45 -0.29 -3.91 1.45
CA LEU A 45 -0.89 -2.75 0.78
C LEU A 45 0.16 -1.67 0.52
N ASP A 46 0.97 -1.32 1.52
CA ASP A 46 2.05 -0.34 1.37
C ASP A 46 3.11 -0.80 0.35
N LYS A 47 3.54 -2.07 0.42
CA LYS A 47 4.41 -2.68 -0.60
C LYS A 47 3.81 -2.58 -2.00
N THR A 48 2.51 -2.85 -2.13
CA THR A 48 1.80 -2.76 -3.42
C THR A 48 1.81 -1.32 -3.94
N MET A 49 1.49 -0.33 -3.10
CA MET A 49 1.50 1.09 -3.51
C MET A 49 2.89 1.58 -3.89
N LYS A 50 3.93 1.19 -3.13
CA LYS A 50 5.33 1.48 -3.46
C LYS A 50 5.74 0.85 -4.79
N SER A 51 5.26 -0.36 -5.10
CA SER A 51 5.53 -1.00 -6.39
C SER A 51 4.98 -0.21 -7.57
N PHE A 52 3.79 0.40 -7.42
CA PHE A 52 3.22 1.27 -8.45
C PHE A 52 4.04 2.56 -8.61
N ASN A 53 4.44 3.20 -7.52
CA ASN A 53 5.30 4.38 -7.57
C ASN A 53 6.61 4.11 -8.32
N MET A 54 7.26 2.97 -8.03
CA MET A 54 8.50 2.58 -8.70
C MET A 54 8.28 2.28 -10.18
N ALA A 55 7.23 1.53 -10.52
CA ALA A 55 6.94 1.15 -11.89
C ALA A 55 6.62 2.35 -12.80
N LEU A 56 5.93 3.36 -12.27
CA LEU A 56 5.51 4.55 -13.00
C LEU A 56 6.49 5.74 -12.82
N GLY A 57 7.45 5.66 -11.91
CA GLY A 57 8.35 6.79 -11.61
C GLY A 57 7.67 7.98 -10.93
N VAL A 58 6.55 7.75 -10.24
CA VAL A 58 5.70 8.79 -9.61
C VAL A 58 5.71 8.71 -8.08
N LYS A 59 5.04 9.67 -7.42
CA LYS A 59 4.82 9.70 -5.97
C LYS A 59 3.34 9.57 -5.64
N CYS A 60 3.00 9.35 -4.37
CA CYS A 60 1.63 9.05 -3.93
C CYS A 60 0.58 10.08 -4.36
N ASN A 61 0.94 11.37 -4.41
CA ASN A 61 0.06 12.47 -4.83
C ASN A 61 -0.30 12.45 -6.32
N HIS A 62 0.40 11.66 -7.14
CA HIS A 62 0.04 11.45 -8.54
C HIS A 62 -1.34 10.76 -8.65
N CYS A 63 -1.63 9.80 -7.77
CA CYS A 63 -2.90 9.06 -7.74
C CYS A 63 -3.83 9.49 -6.60
N HIS A 64 -3.31 9.85 -5.44
CA HIS A 64 -4.11 10.17 -4.26
C HIS A 64 -4.39 11.67 -4.17
N ALA A 65 -5.62 12.02 -3.85
CA ALA A 65 -6.03 13.41 -3.69
C ALA A 65 -5.53 13.97 -2.35
N PRO A 66 -5.29 15.29 -2.25
CA PRO A 66 -5.10 15.94 -0.95
C PRO A 66 -6.38 15.84 -0.11
N LYS A 67 -6.24 15.99 1.21
CA LYS A 67 -7.42 16.07 2.10
C LYS A 67 -8.28 17.29 1.74
N PRO A 68 -9.62 17.16 1.69
CA PRO A 68 -10.52 18.20 1.17
C PRO A 68 -10.66 19.43 2.08
N ASN A 69 -10.32 19.32 3.37
CA ASN A 69 -10.48 20.37 4.37
C ASN A 69 -9.23 21.26 4.56
N GLY A 70 -8.25 21.16 3.67
CA GLY A 70 -7.01 21.94 3.75
C GLY A 70 -5.99 21.41 4.77
N GLU A 71 -6.27 20.29 5.44
CA GLU A 71 -5.28 19.58 6.22
C GLU A 71 -4.12 19.11 5.34
N LYS A 72 -2.89 19.16 5.88
CA LYS A 72 -1.73 18.58 5.20
C LYS A 72 -1.91 17.06 5.09
N GLY A 73 -1.54 16.52 3.92
CA GLY A 73 -1.53 15.09 3.65
C GLY A 73 -2.49 14.70 2.53
N LEU A 74 -2.60 13.38 2.32
CA LEU A 74 -3.40 12.77 1.27
C LEU A 74 -4.61 12.07 1.87
N ASP A 75 -5.72 12.15 1.16
CA ASP A 75 -6.88 11.29 1.37
C ASP A 75 -6.71 10.04 0.51
N PHE A 76 -6.19 8.98 1.12
CA PHE A 76 -5.94 7.72 0.44
C PHE A 76 -7.23 7.02 0.00
N ALA A 77 -8.37 7.31 0.62
CA ALA A 77 -9.66 6.72 0.31
C ALA A 77 -10.36 7.45 -0.85
N SER A 78 -10.19 8.77 -0.98
CA SER A 78 -10.84 9.60 -1.98
C SER A 78 -10.58 9.18 -3.42
N ASP A 79 -11.61 9.34 -4.26
CA ASP A 79 -11.59 9.16 -5.71
C ASP A 79 -11.56 10.50 -6.47
N ALA A 80 -11.32 11.62 -5.77
CA ALA A 80 -11.33 12.96 -6.36
C ALA A 80 -10.19 13.17 -7.39
N ASN A 81 -9.10 12.42 -7.29
CA ASN A 81 -8.07 12.39 -8.32
C ASN A 81 -8.39 11.28 -9.35
N PRO A 82 -8.63 11.64 -10.64
CA PRO A 82 -9.02 10.68 -11.67
C PRO A 82 -7.95 9.62 -11.96
N ASN A 83 -6.67 9.89 -11.73
CA ASN A 83 -5.58 8.93 -11.96
C ASN A 83 -5.75 7.65 -11.13
N LYS A 84 -6.39 7.74 -9.96
CA LYS A 84 -6.72 6.56 -9.15
C LYS A 84 -7.66 5.59 -9.86
N ASN A 85 -8.63 6.11 -10.62
CA ASN A 85 -9.56 5.28 -11.38
C ASN A 85 -8.86 4.65 -12.58
N ILE A 86 -7.97 5.39 -13.26
CA ILE A 86 -7.13 4.84 -14.33
C ILE A 86 -6.26 3.71 -13.79
N ALA A 87 -5.60 3.91 -12.65
CA ALA A 87 -4.79 2.89 -11.99
C ALA A 87 -5.60 1.61 -11.67
N ARG A 88 -6.86 1.74 -11.21
CA ARG A 88 -7.75 0.59 -10.99
C ARG A 88 -8.01 -0.20 -12.28
N GLU A 89 -8.26 0.49 -13.39
CA GLU A 89 -8.45 -0.17 -14.69
C GLU A 89 -7.15 -0.86 -15.15
N MET A 90 -5.99 -0.24 -14.93
CA MET A 90 -4.70 -0.85 -15.24
C MET A 90 -4.41 -2.10 -14.39
N ILE A 91 -4.78 -2.10 -13.10
CA ILE A 91 -4.67 -3.30 -12.24
C ILE A 91 -5.55 -4.43 -12.80
N LYS A 92 -6.81 -4.13 -13.14
CA LYS A 92 -7.72 -5.13 -13.74
C LYS A 92 -7.17 -5.68 -15.05
N MET A 93 -6.66 -4.82 -15.92
CA MET A 93 -6.06 -5.20 -17.20
C MET A 93 -4.86 -6.13 -17.00
N THR A 94 -3.92 -5.76 -16.12
CA THR A 94 -2.74 -6.56 -15.79
C THR A 94 -3.13 -7.94 -15.27
N ASN A 95 -4.07 -7.99 -14.32
CA ASN A 95 -4.59 -9.24 -13.77
C ASN A 95 -5.23 -10.12 -14.86
N LYS A 96 -5.99 -9.52 -15.78
CA LYS A 96 -6.62 -10.23 -16.89
C LYS A 96 -5.59 -10.80 -17.87
N ILE A 97 -4.57 -10.01 -18.24
CA ILE A 97 -3.50 -10.45 -19.13
C ILE A 97 -2.74 -11.62 -18.51
N ASN A 98 -2.30 -11.48 -17.25
CA ASN A 98 -1.59 -12.53 -16.52
C ASN A 98 -2.42 -13.82 -16.45
N LYS A 99 -3.68 -13.73 -16.02
CA LYS A 99 -4.58 -14.89 -15.93
C LYS A 99 -4.81 -15.58 -17.28
N LYS A 100 -4.88 -14.81 -18.38
CA LYS A 100 -5.22 -15.35 -19.70
C LYS A 100 -4.00 -15.94 -20.42
N HIS A 101 -2.86 -15.27 -20.37
CA HIS A 101 -1.73 -15.53 -21.27
C HIS A 101 -0.52 -16.18 -20.61
N PHE A 102 -0.42 -16.14 -19.28
CA PHE A 102 0.77 -16.57 -18.55
C PHE A 102 0.52 -17.83 -17.71
N LYS A 103 -0.12 -18.84 -18.31
CA LYS A 103 -0.51 -20.10 -17.63
C LYS A 103 0.56 -21.21 -17.71
N HIS A 104 1.57 -21.04 -18.55
CA HIS A 104 2.58 -22.05 -18.82
C HIS A 104 3.94 -21.46 -18.48
N GLU A 105 4.65 -22.13 -17.56
CA GLU A 105 6.01 -21.76 -17.18
C GLU A 105 6.98 -22.70 -17.90
N TYR A 106 7.75 -22.15 -18.83
CA TYR A 106 8.91 -22.79 -19.43
C TYR A 106 10.12 -21.87 -19.29
N GLU A 107 11.30 -22.47 -19.29
CA GLU A 107 12.54 -21.74 -19.09
C GLU A 107 12.74 -20.67 -20.18
N GLY A 108 13.19 -19.48 -19.77
CA GLY A 108 13.45 -18.36 -20.68
C GLY A 108 12.24 -17.47 -21.01
N VAL A 109 11.03 -17.76 -20.49
CA VAL A 109 9.85 -16.92 -20.74
C VAL A 109 9.37 -16.16 -19.52
N VAL A 110 8.93 -14.92 -19.78
CA VAL A 110 8.34 -14.02 -18.79
C VAL A 110 7.16 -14.73 -18.14
N LYS A 111 7.20 -14.87 -16.81
CA LYS A 111 6.16 -15.56 -16.05
C LYS A 111 4.88 -14.76 -15.87
N ASN A 112 4.98 -13.44 -15.88
CA ASN A 112 3.85 -12.52 -15.79
C ASN A 112 4.31 -11.12 -16.20
N ILE A 113 3.37 -10.26 -16.59
CA ILE A 113 3.63 -8.83 -16.69
C ILE A 113 3.31 -8.12 -15.38
N SER A 114 3.94 -6.97 -15.20
CA SER A 114 3.63 -6.00 -14.15
C SER A 114 3.55 -4.60 -14.76
N CYS A 115 3.18 -3.61 -13.95
CA CYS A 115 3.19 -2.20 -14.38
C CYS A 115 4.56 -1.81 -14.96
N ASN A 116 5.66 -2.31 -14.36
CA ASN A 116 7.02 -1.98 -14.79
C ASN A 116 7.37 -2.55 -16.16
N THR A 117 6.73 -3.64 -16.60
CA THR A 117 6.96 -4.23 -17.93
C THR A 117 6.65 -3.24 -19.05
N CYS A 118 5.67 -2.36 -18.86
CA CYS A 118 5.28 -1.35 -19.85
C CYS A 118 5.79 0.05 -19.48
N HIS A 119 5.58 0.48 -18.24
CA HIS A 119 5.92 1.84 -17.80
C HIS A 119 7.42 2.04 -17.65
N ASN A 120 8.16 1.01 -17.23
CA ASN A 120 9.62 1.03 -17.08
C ASN A 120 10.15 2.30 -16.35
N GLY A 121 9.52 2.65 -15.23
CA GLY A 121 9.87 3.81 -14.42
C GLY A 121 9.39 5.15 -14.98
N LYS A 122 8.46 5.16 -15.94
CA LYS A 122 7.89 6.38 -16.55
C LYS A 122 6.37 6.42 -16.40
N GLU A 123 5.84 7.62 -16.20
CA GLU A 123 4.40 7.84 -16.00
C GLU A 123 3.62 7.33 -17.22
N GLU A 124 4.11 7.64 -18.42
CA GLU A 124 3.57 7.14 -19.67
C GLU A 124 4.50 6.11 -20.32
N PRO A 125 3.97 4.94 -20.73
CA PRO A 125 4.74 3.96 -21.49
C PRO A 125 5.18 4.52 -22.85
N PHE A 126 6.41 4.20 -23.27
CA PHE A 126 6.83 4.48 -24.63
C PHE A 126 6.12 3.53 -25.60
N THR A 127 5.52 4.08 -26.65
CA THR A 127 4.92 3.30 -27.73
C THR A 127 5.45 3.79 -29.08
N ILE A 128 5.62 2.88 -30.02
CA ILE A 128 5.91 3.25 -31.41
C ILE A 128 4.56 3.57 -32.05
N VAL A 129 4.24 4.85 -32.16
CA VAL A 129 3.06 5.30 -32.89
C VAL A 129 3.41 5.27 -34.37
N LYS A 130 2.76 4.41 -35.15
CA LYS A 130 2.82 4.51 -36.61
C LYS A 130 2.00 5.75 -36.97
N GLN A 131 2.68 6.83 -37.38
CA GLN A 131 2.04 8.03 -37.93
C GLN A 131 1.22 7.66 -39.19
#